data_AF-A0A8H6IIL6-F1
#
_entry.id   AF-A0A8H6IIL6-F1
#
_cell.length_a   1.000
_cell.length_b   1.000
_cell.length_c   1.000
_cell.angle_alpha   90.00
_cell.angle_beta   90.00
_cell.angle_gamma   90.00
#
_symmetry.space_group_name_H-M   'P 1'
#
loop_
_entity.id
_entity.type
_entity.pdbx_description
1 polymer ?
#
loop_
_entity_poly.entity_id
_entity_poly.type
_entity_poly.pdbx_seq_one_letter_code
_entity_poly.pdbx_strand_id
1 'polypeptide(L)'
;MSHGNTLDERTPLLSTEENLPQEQEPESSQDHPRLISDALTRIISAASPSLDCLVPSDLLNLDSESAGLSNPEAMPIDYAYALTALLAYRQQQVKQQSAAELDLYGKWTQEKSSKGDVELLDRHVEVLWGQFLSKYRTDQEIDVVLWTSFQRDASSEVLLKVTDFLGGPDPLVLLLTHPLVEAAVARRWERGRCYATNRAGLSLLERIETLVGTPRNTHLLALASHLAYLYLLAQFLIDPPGRVIGNLYTFPISPPWDLVILTISNLAFVGTPAGILYLVSLSALVLPFPWLPELGDGFFDILLLTFTLHIWTLHRPSFISPLYLTDLSKSVPLAGFVHKSFNGIFPSLFYFGPAFIISIVLLSISLEDDEYLRSAQTFMSSAFADNASTHGNEGCFPHHRIRGAARTFVLNLCNYRSAPLRPDVGHAQERLGSVWCGHWALGEVGICLHMFSV
;
A
#
# COMPACT_ATOMS: atom_id res chain seq x y z
N MET A 1 -23.52 -17.65 -62.73
CA MET A 1 -22.28 -18.08 -62.04
C MET A 1 -21.43 -16.84 -61.86
N SER A 2 -21.43 -16.30 -60.64
CA SER A 2 -20.87 -14.98 -60.31
C SER A 2 -19.49 -15.15 -59.70
N HIS A 3 -18.47 -14.56 -60.34
CA HIS A 3 -17.13 -14.45 -59.79
C HIS A 3 -17.09 -13.27 -58.80
N GLY A 4 -16.96 -13.59 -57.52
CA GLY A 4 -16.75 -12.61 -56.46
C GLY A 4 -15.28 -12.21 -56.38
N ASN A 5 -15.00 -10.95 -56.65
CA ASN A 5 -13.71 -10.31 -56.37
C ASN A 5 -13.58 -10.11 -54.85
N THR A 6 -12.68 -10.87 -54.23
CA THR A 6 -12.21 -10.59 -52.88
C THR A 6 -11.24 -9.42 -52.95
N LEU A 7 -11.67 -8.27 -52.42
CA LEU A 7 -10.81 -7.11 -52.21
C LEU A 7 -9.79 -7.46 -51.11
N ASP A 8 -8.53 -7.58 -51.51
CA ASP A 8 -7.38 -7.66 -50.59
C ASP A 8 -7.31 -6.36 -49.79
N GLU A 9 -7.81 -6.42 -48.56
CA GLU A 9 -7.64 -5.40 -47.52
C GLU A 9 -6.17 -5.42 -47.08
N ARG A 10 -5.32 -4.73 -47.86
CA ARG A 10 -3.91 -4.53 -47.54
C ARG A 10 -3.82 -3.69 -46.27
N THR A 11 -3.58 -4.37 -45.16
CA THR A 11 -3.12 -3.75 -43.91
C THR A 11 -1.92 -2.86 -44.26
N PRO A 12 -1.93 -1.56 -43.92
CA PRO A 12 -0.80 -0.69 -44.20
C PRO A 12 0.44 -1.27 -43.50
N LEU A 13 1.45 -1.60 -44.29
CA LEU A 13 2.75 -2.04 -43.79
C LEU A 13 3.28 -0.95 -42.85
N LEU A 14 3.41 -1.31 -41.56
CA LEU A 14 4.10 -0.52 -40.55
C LEU A 14 5.44 -0.08 -41.13
N SER A 15 5.55 1.22 -41.40
CA SER A 15 6.79 1.87 -41.82
C SER A 15 7.86 1.58 -40.77
N THR A 16 8.97 1.00 -41.22
CA THR A 16 10.14 0.62 -40.44
C THR A 16 10.51 1.71 -39.43
N GLU A 17 10.44 1.32 -38.17
CA GLU A 17 10.54 2.12 -36.94
C GLU A 17 12.00 2.55 -36.65
N GLU A 18 12.72 3.09 -37.65
CA GLU A 18 14.18 3.25 -37.59
C GLU A 18 14.67 4.65 -37.20
N ASN A 19 13.78 5.61 -36.91
CA ASN A 19 14.16 6.96 -36.48
C ASN A 19 13.24 7.51 -35.38
N LEU A 20 13.08 6.76 -34.29
CA LEU A 20 12.51 7.34 -33.07
C LEU A 20 13.61 8.15 -32.37
N PRO A 21 13.36 9.44 -32.04
CA PRO A 21 14.31 10.26 -31.31
C PRO A 21 14.66 9.55 -30.00
N GLN A 22 15.93 9.18 -29.90
CA GLN A 22 16.49 8.61 -28.69
C GLN A 22 16.25 9.64 -27.58
N GLU A 23 15.59 9.22 -26.50
CA GLU A 23 15.37 9.97 -25.26
C GLU A 23 16.76 10.21 -24.64
N GLN A 24 17.53 11.12 -25.25
CA GLN A 24 18.66 11.76 -24.61
C GLN A 24 18.02 12.63 -23.55
N GLU A 25 18.26 12.30 -22.28
CA GLU A 25 18.26 13.35 -21.25
C GLU A 25 19.04 14.51 -21.86
N PRO A 26 18.46 15.72 -21.93
CA PRO A 26 19.07 16.84 -22.63
C PRO A 26 20.42 17.14 -21.98
N GLU A 27 21.48 16.54 -22.52
CA GLU A 27 22.85 16.73 -22.07
C GLU A 27 23.25 18.15 -22.45
N SER A 28 23.05 19.07 -21.49
CA SER A 28 23.89 20.25 -21.28
C SER A 28 23.99 21.28 -22.41
N SER A 29 23.01 21.35 -23.31
CA SER A 29 22.73 22.63 -23.95
C SER A 29 22.26 23.58 -22.86
N GLN A 30 22.88 24.76 -22.72
CA GLN A 30 22.63 25.77 -21.67
C GLN A 30 21.22 26.41 -21.78
N ASP A 31 20.19 25.60 -22.02
CA ASP A 31 18.80 26.01 -21.89
C ASP A 31 18.50 26.13 -20.41
N HIS A 32 18.20 27.36 -19.99
CA HIS A 32 17.74 27.64 -18.64
C HIS A 32 16.59 26.69 -18.29
N PRO A 33 16.63 26.02 -17.12
CA PRO A 33 15.57 25.11 -16.73
C PRO A 33 14.24 25.88 -16.73
N ARG A 34 13.21 25.33 -17.38
CA ARG A 34 11.88 25.94 -17.39
C ARG A 34 11.30 25.89 -15.97
N LEU A 35 11.21 27.04 -15.32
CA LEU A 35 10.76 27.19 -13.94
C LEU A 35 9.25 27.43 -13.88
N ILE A 36 8.54 26.61 -13.10
CA ILE A 36 7.08 26.79 -12.93
C ILE A 36 6.78 28.17 -12.32
N SER A 37 7.63 28.69 -11.42
CA SER A 37 7.51 30.04 -10.87
C SER A 37 7.39 31.14 -11.93
N ASP A 38 8.10 30.99 -13.04
CA ASP A 38 8.13 31.99 -14.11
C ASP A 38 6.83 31.93 -14.91
N ALA A 39 6.33 30.73 -15.20
CA ALA A 39 4.99 30.57 -15.77
C ALA A 39 3.91 31.12 -14.82
N LEU A 40 3.99 30.84 -13.53
CA LEU A 40 3.02 31.32 -12.54
C LEU A 40 3.00 32.84 -12.44
N THR A 41 4.16 33.50 -12.38
CA THR A 41 4.23 34.97 -12.34
C THR A 41 3.64 35.60 -13.59
N ARG A 42 3.82 34.98 -14.77
CA ARG A 42 3.20 35.42 -16.03
C ARG A 42 1.70 35.17 -16.08
N ILE A 43 1.23 34.01 -15.60
CA ILE A 43 -0.22 33.71 -15.48
C ILE A 43 -0.87 34.73 -14.55
N ILE A 44 -0.25 35.00 -13.40
CA ILE A 44 -0.74 35.96 -12.39
C ILE A 44 -0.75 37.39 -12.96
N SER A 45 0.30 37.79 -13.68
CA SER A 45 0.36 39.14 -14.27
C SER A 45 -0.65 39.32 -15.41
N ALA A 46 -0.86 38.30 -16.24
CA ALA A 46 -1.87 38.29 -17.28
C ALA A 46 -3.30 38.23 -16.73
N ALA A 47 -3.52 37.55 -15.60
CA ALA A 47 -4.80 37.44 -14.92
C ALA A 47 -5.22 38.70 -14.14
N SER A 48 -4.32 39.68 -13.96
CA SER A 48 -4.49 40.86 -13.09
C SER A 48 -5.77 41.72 -13.34
N PRO A 49 -6.37 41.77 -14.55
CA PRO A 49 -7.69 42.39 -14.70
C PRO A 49 -8.87 41.38 -14.72
N SER A 50 -8.67 40.15 -15.23
CA SER A 50 -9.68 39.09 -15.30
C SER A 50 -9.08 37.79 -15.87
N LEU A 51 -9.30 36.64 -15.21
CA LEU A 51 -8.87 35.33 -15.73
C LEU A 51 -9.51 34.96 -17.07
N ASP A 52 -10.65 35.55 -17.43
CA ASP A 52 -11.36 35.32 -18.70
C ASP A 52 -10.53 35.69 -19.95
N CYS A 53 -9.47 36.49 -19.80
CA CYS A 53 -8.62 36.94 -20.90
C CYS A 53 -7.46 35.98 -21.22
N LEU A 54 -7.22 34.96 -20.38
CA LEU A 54 -6.13 34.00 -20.62
C LEU A 54 -6.49 33.08 -21.80
N VAL A 55 -6.01 33.41 -23.00
CA VAL A 55 -6.19 32.51 -24.14
C VAL A 55 -5.20 31.34 -23.99
N PRO A 56 -5.62 30.07 -24.09
CA PRO A 56 -4.71 28.91 -23.99
C PRO A 56 -3.53 28.98 -24.96
N SER A 57 -3.71 29.62 -26.11
CA SER A 57 -2.65 29.90 -27.09
C SER A 57 -1.53 30.76 -26.52
N ASP A 58 -1.84 31.72 -25.64
CA ASP A 58 -0.84 32.59 -25.03
C ASP A 58 0.06 31.80 -24.07
N LEU A 59 -0.51 30.79 -23.38
CA LEU A 59 0.25 29.88 -22.52
C LEU A 59 1.23 29.00 -23.31
N LEU A 60 0.82 28.55 -24.49
CA LEU A 60 1.70 27.79 -25.40
C LEU A 60 2.79 28.67 -26.03
N ASN A 61 2.55 29.98 -26.15
CA ASN A 61 3.50 30.93 -26.70
C ASN A 61 4.51 31.47 -25.67
N LEU A 62 4.39 31.10 -24.38
CA LEU A 62 5.23 31.65 -23.30
C LEU A 62 6.75 31.43 -23.51
N ASP A 63 7.15 30.35 -24.17
CA ASP A 63 8.58 30.08 -24.45
C ASP A 63 8.96 30.38 -25.92
N SER A 64 7.96 30.52 -26.79
CA SER A 64 8.12 30.62 -28.24
C SER A 64 8.50 32.03 -28.72
N GLU A 65 8.41 33.07 -27.89
CA GLU A 65 8.85 34.43 -28.25
C GLU A 65 10.35 34.53 -28.59
N SER A 66 11.17 33.56 -28.16
CA SER A 66 12.60 33.52 -28.49
C SER A 66 12.93 32.88 -29.86
N ALA A 67 11.98 32.16 -30.46
CA ALA A 67 12.18 31.48 -31.74
C ALA A 67 11.11 31.96 -32.72
N GLY A 68 11.43 32.99 -33.53
CA GLY A 68 10.56 33.62 -34.53
C GLY A 68 10.13 32.73 -35.70
N LEU A 69 9.74 31.48 -35.43
CA LEU A 69 9.19 30.51 -36.35
C LEU A 69 7.74 30.28 -35.97
N SER A 70 6.85 30.88 -36.74
CA SER A 70 5.41 30.62 -36.78
C SER A 70 5.12 29.18 -37.24
N ASN A 71 5.49 28.19 -36.43
CA ASN A 71 5.34 26.78 -36.75
C ASN A 71 4.04 26.21 -36.13
N PRO A 72 3.25 25.45 -36.91
CA PRO A 72 1.87 25.07 -36.58
C PRO A 72 1.72 23.88 -35.60
N GLU A 73 2.78 23.45 -34.92
CA GLU A 73 2.74 22.29 -34.01
C GLU A 73 3.55 22.55 -32.74
N ALA A 74 2.87 22.93 -31.65
CA ALA A 74 3.47 22.96 -30.32
C ALA A 74 3.97 21.56 -29.94
N MET A 75 5.16 21.50 -29.33
CA MET A 75 5.78 20.24 -28.92
C MET A 75 5.05 19.68 -27.70
N PRO A 76 4.99 18.34 -27.50
CA PRO A 76 4.37 17.74 -26.33
C PRO A 76 4.91 18.28 -25.00
N ILE A 77 6.20 18.61 -24.94
CA ILE A 77 6.82 19.20 -23.74
C ILE A 77 6.22 20.58 -23.37
N ASP A 78 5.79 21.37 -24.35
CA ASP A 78 5.17 22.67 -24.11
C ASP A 78 3.78 22.50 -23.47
N TYR A 79 3.01 21.49 -23.92
CA TYR A 79 1.76 21.10 -23.26
C TYR A 79 1.99 20.57 -21.85
N ALA A 80 3.02 19.75 -21.65
CA ALA A 80 3.40 19.22 -20.34
C ALA A 80 3.68 20.35 -19.34
N TYR A 81 4.48 21.34 -19.77
CA TYR A 81 4.84 22.50 -18.97
C TYR A 81 3.63 23.37 -18.64
N ALA A 82 2.83 23.73 -19.66
CA ALA A 82 1.64 24.55 -19.47
C ALA A 82 0.60 23.87 -18.57
N LEU A 83 0.35 22.57 -18.73
CA LEU A 83 -0.54 21.80 -17.85
C LEU A 83 -0.02 21.76 -16.41
N THR A 84 1.27 21.50 -16.21
CA THR A 84 1.89 21.47 -14.89
C THR A 84 1.78 22.83 -14.20
N ALA A 85 2.03 23.93 -14.93
CA ALA A 85 1.91 25.29 -14.40
C ALA A 85 0.46 25.65 -14.03
N LEU A 86 -0.53 25.32 -14.88
CA LEU A 86 -1.94 25.55 -14.58
C LEU A 86 -2.42 24.74 -13.37
N LEU A 87 -2.04 23.47 -13.28
CA LEU A 87 -2.38 22.61 -12.15
C LEU A 87 -1.70 23.06 -10.85
N ALA A 88 -0.45 23.53 -10.93
CA ALA A 88 0.24 24.14 -9.80
C ALA A 88 -0.48 25.40 -9.31
N TYR A 89 -0.89 26.27 -10.23
CA TYR A 89 -1.65 27.48 -9.91
C TYR A 89 -3.00 27.14 -9.26
N ARG A 90 -3.73 26.17 -9.82
CA ARG A 90 -4.98 25.65 -9.25
C ARG A 90 -4.77 25.15 -7.83
N GLN A 91 -3.74 24.35 -7.58
CA GLN A 91 -3.44 23.83 -6.25
C GLN A 91 -3.10 24.95 -5.26
N GLN A 92 -2.39 25.98 -5.71
CA GLN A 92 -2.10 27.17 -4.90
C GLN A 92 -3.39 27.92 -4.51
N GLN A 93 -4.32 28.10 -5.45
CA GLN A 93 -5.62 28.72 -5.18
C GLN A 93 -6.42 27.94 -4.12
N VAL A 94 -6.52 26.62 -4.26
CA VAL A 94 -7.21 25.76 -3.28
C VAL A 94 -6.56 25.82 -1.89
N LYS A 95 -5.23 25.87 -1.82
CA LYS A 95 -4.51 26.05 -0.54
C LYS A 95 -4.77 27.42 0.09
N GLN A 96 -4.82 28.48 -0.71
CA GLN A 96 -5.12 29.83 -0.23
C GLN A 96 -6.54 29.96 0.34
N GLN A 97 -7.52 29.22 -0.21
CA GLN A 97 -8.89 29.14 0.34
C GLN A 97 -8.92 28.58 1.77
N SER A 98 -8.04 27.61 2.07
CA SER A 98 -8.03 26.92 3.36
C SER A 98 -7.31 27.70 4.46
N ALA A 99 -6.42 28.61 4.09
CA ALA A 99 -5.51 29.29 5.03
C ALA A 99 -6.03 30.62 5.59
N ALA A 100 -7.04 31.23 4.97
CA ALA A 100 -7.50 32.57 5.36
C ALA A 100 -8.36 32.52 6.63
N GLU A 101 -7.84 33.08 7.73
CA GLU A 101 -8.58 33.35 8.96
C GLU A 101 -9.44 34.62 8.77
N LEU A 102 -10.54 34.47 8.03
CA LEU A 102 -11.50 35.55 7.76
C LEU A 102 -12.78 35.36 8.56
N ASP A 103 -13.49 36.47 8.79
CA ASP A 103 -14.89 36.46 9.26
C ASP A 103 -15.75 35.56 8.35
N LEU A 104 -16.81 34.97 8.89
CA LEU A 104 -17.67 33.99 8.22
C LEU A 104 -18.15 34.49 6.84
N TYR A 105 -18.51 35.78 6.75
CA TYR A 105 -18.94 36.40 5.50
C TYR A 105 -17.79 36.59 4.50
N GLY A 106 -16.61 36.96 4.99
CA GLY A 106 -15.38 37.05 4.19
C GLY A 106 -14.99 35.69 3.64
N LYS A 107 -15.04 34.65 4.48
CA LYS A 107 -14.80 33.25 4.08
C LYS A 107 -15.78 32.80 3.02
N TRP A 108 -17.08 33.07 3.17
CA TRP A 108 -18.07 32.71 2.16
C TRP A 108 -17.88 33.45 0.83
N THR A 109 -17.55 34.74 0.88
CA THR A 109 -17.32 35.54 -0.32
C THR A 109 -16.07 35.09 -1.08
N GLN A 110 -14.99 34.80 -0.35
CA GLN A 110 -13.77 34.19 -0.90
C GLN A 110 -14.04 32.77 -1.42
N GLU A 111 -14.77 31.96 -0.65
CA GLU A 111 -15.52 30.75 -1.02
C GLU A 111 -15.98 30.80 -2.47
N LYS A 112 -16.91 31.72 -2.68
CA LYS A 112 -17.65 31.87 -3.93
C LYS A 112 -16.78 32.38 -5.08
N SER A 113 -15.91 33.36 -4.86
CA SER A 113 -15.05 33.89 -5.92
C SER A 113 -14.00 32.87 -6.35
N SER A 114 -13.34 32.25 -5.39
CA SER A 114 -12.27 31.29 -5.63
C SER A 114 -12.77 29.99 -6.27
N LYS A 115 -14.02 29.58 -5.99
CA LYS A 115 -14.67 28.50 -6.71
C LYS A 115 -14.83 28.83 -8.21
N GLY A 116 -15.22 30.05 -8.54
CA GLY A 116 -15.30 30.51 -9.93
C GLY A 116 -13.93 30.51 -10.61
N ASP A 117 -12.88 30.94 -9.92
CA ASP A 117 -11.52 30.94 -10.46
C ASP A 117 -11.00 29.52 -10.70
N VAL A 118 -11.27 28.58 -9.77
CA VAL A 118 -10.89 27.16 -9.93
C VAL A 118 -11.67 26.51 -11.08
N GLU A 119 -12.98 26.75 -11.20
CA GLU A 119 -13.80 26.24 -12.32
C GLU A 119 -13.30 26.77 -13.67
N LEU A 120 -12.86 28.03 -13.72
CA LEU A 120 -12.26 28.61 -14.91
C LEU A 120 -10.92 27.95 -15.23
N LEU A 121 -10.05 27.73 -14.25
CA LEU A 121 -8.77 27.03 -14.46
C LEU A 121 -8.99 25.60 -14.95
N ASP A 122 -9.99 24.89 -14.40
CA ASP A 122 -10.37 23.54 -14.83
C ASP A 122 -10.77 23.53 -16.31
N ARG A 123 -11.53 24.54 -16.75
CA ARG A 123 -11.88 24.73 -18.17
C ARG A 123 -10.66 25.00 -19.05
N HIS A 124 -9.67 25.75 -18.56
CA HIS A 124 -8.43 26.00 -19.33
C HIS A 124 -7.60 24.73 -19.47
N VAL A 125 -7.51 23.91 -18.42
CA VAL A 125 -6.87 22.60 -18.48
C VAL A 125 -7.60 21.68 -19.47
N GLU A 126 -8.93 21.67 -19.44
CA GLU A 126 -9.74 20.90 -20.41
C GLU A 126 -9.49 21.35 -21.86
N VAL A 127 -9.49 22.66 -22.12
CA VAL A 127 -9.22 23.18 -23.47
C VAL A 127 -7.81 22.86 -23.92
N LEU A 128 -6.81 23.03 -23.06
CA LEU A 128 -5.41 22.75 -23.37
C LEU A 128 -5.18 21.26 -23.67
N TRP A 129 -5.78 20.38 -22.85
CA TRP A 129 -5.75 18.93 -23.07
C TRP A 129 -6.50 18.53 -24.35
N GLY A 130 -7.66 19.11 -24.61
CA GLY A 130 -8.42 18.90 -25.84
C GLY A 130 -7.67 19.37 -27.09
N GLN A 131 -6.94 20.48 -27.01
CA GLN A 131 -6.06 20.96 -28.08
C GLN A 131 -4.91 19.99 -28.33
N PHE A 132 -4.26 19.47 -27.29
CA PHE A 132 -3.21 18.46 -27.42
C PHE A 132 -3.72 17.20 -28.15
N LEU A 133 -4.92 16.74 -27.78
CA LEU A 133 -5.59 15.57 -28.35
C LEU A 133 -6.32 15.81 -29.67
N SER A 134 -6.41 17.05 -30.14
CA SER A 134 -7.03 17.38 -31.42
C SER A 134 -6.27 16.79 -32.62
N LYS A 135 -5.00 16.45 -32.41
CA LYS A 135 -4.13 15.75 -33.36
C LYS A 135 -3.91 14.32 -32.87
N TYR A 136 -3.65 13.41 -33.80
CA TYR A 136 -3.21 12.06 -33.45
C TYR A 136 -1.88 12.15 -32.67
N ARG A 137 -1.83 11.55 -31.48
CA ARG A 137 -0.65 11.53 -30.62
C ARG A 137 -0.21 10.11 -30.35
N THR A 138 1.10 9.91 -30.32
CA THR A 138 1.70 8.63 -29.96
C THR A 138 1.67 8.44 -28.44
N ASP A 139 1.79 7.18 -28.02
CA ASP A 139 1.89 6.83 -26.59
C ASP A 139 3.03 7.56 -25.88
N GLN A 140 4.18 7.71 -26.56
CA GLN A 140 5.34 8.40 -26.02
C GLN A 140 5.06 9.87 -25.79
N GLU A 141 4.40 10.56 -26.72
CA GLU A 141 4.03 11.98 -26.55
C GLU A 141 3.08 12.17 -25.36
N ILE A 142 2.12 11.26 -25.18
CA ILE A 142 1.21 11.28 -24.03
C ILE A 142 1.99 11.11 -22.73
N ASP A 143 2.93 10.17 -22.67
CA ASP A 143 3.74 9.94 -21.49
C ASP A 143 4.72 11.09 -21.19
N VAL A 144 5.28 11.73 -22.22
CA VAL A 144 6.04 12.97 -22.07
C VAL A 144 5.16 14.04 -21.41
N VAL A 145 3.93 14.23 -21.87
CA VAL A 145 3.03 15.22 -21.27
C VAL A 145 2.74 14.91 -19.80
N LEU A 146 2.49 13.64 -19.46
CA LEU A 146 2.06 13.26 -18.11
C LEU A 146 3.21 13.18 -17.09
N TRP A 147 4.39 12.70 -17.51
CA TRP A 147 5.48 12.32 -16.60
C TRP A 147 6.70 13.24 -16.63
N THR A 148 6.76 14.19 -17.57
CA THR A 148 7.85 15.19 -17.58
C THR A 148 7.79 16.03 -16.32
N SER A 149 8.95 16.25 -15.73
CA SER A 149 9.10 16.90 -14.43
C SER A 149 9.70 18.27 -14.63
N PHE A 150 9.12 19.26 -13.95
CA PHE A 150 9.56 20.66 -14.03
C PHE A 150 9.92 21.16 -12.63
N GLN A 151 10.96 21.97 -12.53
CA GLN A 151 11.36 22.56 -11.26
C GLN A 151 10.33 23.61 -10.84
N ARG A 152 9.93 23.58 -9.56
CA ARG A 152 8.98 24.55 -9.04
C ARG A 152 9.56 25.96 -9.02
N ASP A 153 10.71 26.11 -8.38
CA ASP A 153 11.43 27.37 -8.20
C ASP A 153 12.93 27.11 -8.43
N ALA A 154 13.71 28.12 -8.82
CA ALA A 154 15.16 27.97 -9.03
C ALA A 154 15.93 27.48 -7.79
N SER A 155 15.38 27.72 -6.60
CA SER A 155 15.96 27.31 -5.31
C SER A 155 15.38 26.01 -4.76
N SER A 156 14.34 25.47 -5.39
CA SER A 156 13.63 24.30 -4.89
C SER A 156 14.03 23.05 -5.67
N GLU A 157 14.45 22.02 -4.96
CA GLU A 157 14.67 20.67 -5.54
C GLU A 157 13.34 19.94 -5.83
N VAL A 158 12.19 20.57 -5.52
CA VAL A 158 10.88 19.98 -5.76
C VAL A 158 10.57 20.02 -7.25
N LEU A 159 10.55 18.83 -7.84
CA LEU A 159 10.09 18.59 -9.19
C LEU A 159 8.59 18.29 -9.18
N LEU A 160 7.84 18.93 -10.07
CA LEU A 160 6.40 18.72 -10.22
C LEU A 160 6.11 18.15 -11.61
N LYS A 161 5.15 17.23 -11.66
CA LYS A 161 4.62 16.59 -12.88
C LYS A 161 3.11 16.72 -12.91
N VAL A 162 2.50 16.61 -14.09
CA VAL A 162 1.03 16.59 -14.26
C VAL A 162 0.38 15.53 -13.36
N THR A 163 1.00 14.36 -13.24
CA THR A 163 0.48 13.24 -12.46
C THR A 163 0.49 13.44 -10.96
N ASP A 164 1.37 14.31 -10.44
CA ASP A 164 1.45 14.58 -9.00
C ASP A 164 0.18 15.28 -8.51
N PHE A 165 -0.50 15.99 -9.42
CA PHE A 165 -1.78 16.64 -9.15
C PHE A 165 -2.97 15.68 -9.20
N LEU A 166 -2.83 14.50 -9.83
CA LEU A 166 -3.89 13.48 -9.86
C LEU A 166 -4.05 12.76 -8.52
N GLY A 167 -2.98 12.69 -7.72
CA GLY A 167 -3.00 12.10 -6.37
C GLY A 167 -3.26 13.11 -5.24
N GLY A 168 -3.48 14.39 -5.56
CA GLY A 168 -3.68 15.45 -4.58
C GLY A 168 -5.01 15.36 -3.83
N PRO A 169 -5.20 16.15 -2.75
CA PRO A 169 -6.44 16.18 -1.98
C PRO A 169 -7.66 16.69 -2.76
N ASP A 170 -7.42 17.41 -3.86
CA ASP A 170 -8.45 17.91 -4.77
C ASP A 170 -8.01 17.62 -6.22
N PRO A 171 -8.18 16.38 -6.70
CA PRO A 171 -7.72 15.97 -8.02
C PRO A 171 -8.68 16.50 -9.10
N LEU A 172 -8.12 16.90 -10.25
CA LEU A 172 -8.93 17.30 -11.39
C LEU A 172 -9.65 16.06 -11.97
N VAL A 173 -10.93 15.91 -11.62
CA VAL A 173 -11.76 14.75 -12.00
C VAL A 173 -11.78 14.53 -13.51
N LEU A 174 -11.78 15.62 -14.30
CA LEU A 174 -11.77 15.55 -15.75
C LEU A 174 -10.55 14.80 -16.31
N LEU A 175 -9.35 15.13 -15.81
CA LEU A 175 -8.13 14.47 -16.25
C LEU A 175 -8.03 13.05 -15.69
N LEU A 176 -8.46 12.84 -14.44
CA LEU A 176 -8.46 11.53 -13.78
C LEU A 176 -9.39 10.51 -14.46
N THR A 177 -10.55 10.96 -14.97
CA THR A 177 -11.55 10.11 -15.64
C THR A 177 -11.31 9.97 -17.14
N HIS A 178 -10.29 10.64 -17.68
CA HIS A 178 -10.00 10.59 -19.10
C HIS A 178 -9.41 9.22 -19.49
N PRO A 179 -9.98 8.51 -20.50
CA PRO A 179 -9.60 7.13 -20.81
C PRO A 179 -8.13 6.98 -21.24
N LEU A 180 -7.57 7.99 -21.92
CA LEU A 180 -6.15 7.98 -22.28
C LEU A 180 -5.22 8.13 -21.06
N VAL A 181 -5.63 8.90 -20.05
CA VAL A 181 -4.84 9.08 -18.82
C VAL A 181 -4.90 7.81 -18.01
N GLU A 182 -6.08 7.19 -17.88
CA GLU A 182 -6.24 5.88 -17.25
C GLU A 182 -5.36 4.82 -17.94
N ALA A 183 -5.42 4.74 -19.27
CA ALA A 183 -4.60 3.81 -20.05
C ALA A 183 -3.09 4.07 -19.89
N ALA A 184 -2.66 5.35 -19.89
CA ALA A 184 -1.26 5.72 -19.68
C ALA A 184 -0.78 5.34 -18.28
N VAL A 185 -1.57 5.61 -17.24
CA VAL A 185 -1.26 5.22 -15.85
C VAL A 185 -1.23 3.71 -15.70
N ALA A 186 -2.20 2.97 -16.24
CA ALA A 186 -2.22 1.51 -16.20
C ALA A 186 -0.99 0.91 -16.91
N ARG A 187 -0.63 1.45 -18.07
CA ARG A 187 0.59 1.05 -18.80
C ARG A 187 1.84 1.35 -17.98
N ARG A 188 1.95 2.52 -17.36
CA ARG A 188 3.08 2.90 -16.50
C ARG A 188 3.20 2.00 -15.27
N TRP A 189 2.07 1.60 -14.69
CA TRP A 189 2.00 0.65 -13.58
C TRP A 189 2.56 -0.71 -13.97
N GLU A 190 2.13 -1.24 -15.13
CA GLU A 190 2.53 -2.57 -15.60
C GLU A 190 3.97 -2.63 -16.11
N ARG A 191 4.41 -1.61 -16.87
CA ARG A 191 5.67 -1.63 -17.63
C ARG A 191 6.75 -0.72 -17.06
N GLY A 192 6.43 0.10 -16.07
CA GLY A 192 7.37 1.06 -15.49
C GLY A 192 7.79 2.16 -16.47
N ARG A 193 9.00 2.71 -16.25
CA ARG A 193 9.48 3.86 -17.03
C ARG A 193 10.00 3.53 -18.43
N CYS A 194 10.26 2.25 -18.69
CA CYS A 194 11.02 1.82 -19.84
C CYS A 194 10.15 1.73 -21.09
N TYR A 195 10.07 2.83 -21.83
CA TYR A 195 9.91 2.78 -23.28
C TYR A 195 11.23 2.58 -24.00
N ALA A 196 12.32 2.39 -23.24
CA ALA A 196 13.68 2.23 -23.71
C ALA A 196 13.68 1.33 -24.93
N THR A 197 13.77 2.00 -26.07
CA THR A 197 13.87 1.46 -27.41
C THR A 197 14.85 0.31 -27.34
N ASN A 198 14.40 -0.88 -27.72
CA ASN A 198 15.09 -2.16 -27.70
C ASN A 198 16.64 -2.02 -27.76
N ARG A 199 17.27 -1.75 -26.61
CA ARG A 199 18.72 -1.48 -26.55
C ARG A 199 19.38 -2.85 -26.57
N ALA A 200 19.57 -3.36 -27.78
CA ALA A 200 20.38 -4.53 -28.02
C ALA A 200 21.79 -4.26 -27.46
N GLY A 201 22.08 -4.79 -26.27
CA GLY A 201 23.36 -4.58 -25.59
C GLY A 201 23.29 -4.21 -24.10
N LEU A 202 22.11 -4.08 -23.49
CA LEU A 202 22.04 -3.87 -22.03
C LEU A 202 22.67 -5.05 -21.27
N SER A 203 23.42 -4.71 -20.22
CA SER A 203 24.01 -5.68 -19.29
C SER A 203 22.91 -6.48 -18.58
N LEU A 204 23.25 -7.68 -18.08
CA LEU A 204 22.31 -8.49 -17.29
C LEU A 204 21.80 -7.73 -16.06
N LEU A 205 22.62 -6.85 -15.47
CA LEU A 205 22.24 -6.04 -14.31
C LEU A 205 21.15 -5.03 -14.69
N GLU A 206 21.33 -4.27 -15.76
CA GLU A 206 20.29 -3.35 -16.28
C GLU A 206 19.01 -4.11 -16.66
N ARG A 207 19.13 -5.34 -17.17
CA ARG A 207 17.96 -6.19 -17.45
C ARG A 207 17.21 -6.59 -16.18
N ILE A 208 17.92 -6.86 -15.08
CA ILE A 208 17.31 -7.14 -13.79
C ILE A 208 16.70 -5.87 -13.21
N GLU A 209 17.39 -4.74 -13.28
CA GLU A 209 16.90 -3.44 -12.80
C GLU A 209 15.64 -3.00 -13.55
N THR A 210 15.59 -3.17 -14.87
CA THR A 210 14.39 -2.87 -15.67
C THR A 210 13.24 -3.81 -15.35
N LEU A 211 13.51 -5.08 -15.07
CA LEU A 211 12.48 -6.05 -14.68
C LEU A 211 11.95 -5.77 -13.28
N VAL A 212 12.82 -5.56 -12.29
CA VAL A 212 12.44 -5.32 -10.89
C VAL A 212 11.91 -3.90 -10.69
N GLY A 213 12.38 -2.93 -11.48
CA GLY A 213 12.06 -1.50 -11.37
C GLY A 213 10.66 -1.12 -11.85
N THR A 214 9.85 -2.06 -12.34
CA THR A 214 8.44 -1.77 -12.64
C THR A 214 7.65 -1.59 -11.34
N PRO A 215 6.76 -0.58 -11.24
CA PRO A 215 5.95 -0.35 -10.04
C PRO A 215 5.17 -1.59 -9.59
N ARG A 216 4.68 -2.38 -10.55
CA ARG A 216 3.98 -3.64 -10.26
C ARG A 216 4.91 -4.67 -9.60
N ASN A 217 6.14 -4.84 -10.08
CA ASN A 217 7.06 -5.83 -9.52
C ASN A 217 7.63 -5.36 -8.19
N THR A 218 7.93 -4.07 -8.01
CA THR A 218 8.32 -3.53 -6.71
C THR A 218 7.20 -3.70 -5.68
N HIS A 219 5.95 -3.44 -6.07
CA HIS A 219 4.77 -3.69 -5.23
C HIS A 219 4.63 -5.18 -4.89
N LEU A 220 4.76 -6.08 -5.88
CA LEU A 220 4.66 -7.52 -5.66
C LEU A 220 5.75 -8.02 -4.71
N LEU A 221 6.99 -7.52 -4.86
CA LEU A 221 8.11 -7.86 -3.99
C LEU A 221 7.88 -7.36 -2.55
N ALA A 222 7.40 -6.12 -2.40
CA ALA A 222 7.05 -5.56 -1.10
C ALA A 222 5.92 -6.36 -0.42
N LEU A 223 4.89 -6.73 -1.17
CA LEU A 223 3.80 -7.58 -0.70
C LEU A 223 4.30 -8.98 -0.31
N ALA A 224 5.13 -9.61 -1.15
CA ALA A 224 5.69 -10.93 -0.86
C ALA A 224 6.57 -10.89 0.41
N SER A 225 7.40 -9.86 0.57
CA SER A 225 8.20 -9.62 1.77
C SER A 225 7.32 -9.43 3.01
N HIS A 226 6.22 -8.68 2.90
CA HIS A 226 5.28 -8.48 3.99
C HIS A 226 4.52 -9.78 4.36
N LEU A 227 4.11 -10.58 3.37
CA LEU A 227 3.46 -11.87 3.61
C LEU A 227 4.43 -12.89 4.22
N ALA A 228 5.69 -12.91 3.79
CA ALA A 228 6.73 -13.73 4.41
C ALA A 228 6.95 -13.32 5.87
N TYR A 229 6.94 -12.02 6.17
CA TYR A 229 7.01 -11.50 7.53
C TYR A 229 5.82 -11.95 8.38
N LEU A 230 4.61 -11.80 7.88
CA LEU A 230 3.40 -12.25 8.56
C LEU A 230 3.41 -13.76 8.80
N TYR A 231 3.91 -14.54 7.84
CA TYR A 231 4.06 -15.97 7.99
C TYR A 231 5.05 -16.33 9.11
N LEU A 232 6.24 -15.72 9.12
CA LEU A 232 7.24 -15.98 10.18
C LEU A 232 6.75 -15.48 11.55
N LEU A 233 6.05 -14.35 11.60
CA LEU A 233 5.44 -13.85 12.83
C LEU A 233 4.33 -14.79 13.33
N ALA A 234 3.47 -15.29 12.44
CA ALA A 234 2.45 -16.28 12.80
C ALA A 234 3.08 -17.58 13.30
N GLN A 235 4.13 -18.07 12.63
CA GLN A 235 4.90 -19.24 13.05
C GLN A 235 5.44 -19.03 14.47
N PHE A 236 6.04 -17.86 14.74
CA PHE A 236 6.55 -17.48 16.06
C PHE A 236 5.45 -17.40 17.13
N LEU A 237 4.26 -16.87 16.78
CA LEU A 237 3.13 -16.77 17.71
C LEU A 237 2.46 -18.12 18.00
N ILE A 238 2.40 -19.03 17.02
CA ILE A 238 1.78 -20.35 17.18
C ILE A 238 2.69 -21.31 17.96
N ASP A 239 4.00 -21.26 17.68
CA ASP A 239 5.00 -22.13 18.31
C ASP A 239 6.13 -21.27 18.92
N PRO A 240 5.85 -20.54 20.02
CA PRO A 240 6.85 -19.69 20.63
C PRO A 240 8.00 -20.55 21.19
N PRO A 241 9.25 -20.13 20.95
CA PRO A 241 10.43 -20.87 21.36
C PRO A 241 10.59 -20.83 22.89
N GLY A 242 9.90 -21.72 23.62
CA GLY A 242 9.89 -21.55 25.08
C GLY A 242 9.19 -22.59 25.95
N ARG A 243 8.62 -23.68 25.43
CA ARG A 243 8.18 -24.78 26.32
C ARG A 243 9.28 -25.82 26.48
N VAL A 244 10.42 -25.42 27.05
CA VAL A 244 11.39 -26.38 27.60
C VAL A 244 10.86 -26.92 28.92
N ILE A 245 9.75 -27.66 28.87
CA ILE A 245 9.26 -28.43 29.99
C ILE A 245 10.15 -29.69 30.06
N GLY A 246 11.33 -29.56 30.68
CA GLY A 246 11.96 -30.66 31.40
C GLY A 246 13.16 -31.40 30.81
N ASN A 247 13.63 -31.14 29.59
CA ASN A 247 14.83 -31.84 29.07
C ASN A 247 16.01 -30.89 28.87
N LEU A 248 16.87 -30.83 29.89
CA LEU A 248 18.09 -30.02 30.05
C LEU A 248 19.18 -30.18 28.96
N TYR A 249 18.96 -30.96 27.88
CA TYR A 249 20.07 -31.42 27.03
C TYR A 249 19.86 -31.41 25.51
N THR A 250 18.75 -30.91 24.97
CA THR A 250 18.60 -30.83 23.50
C THR A 250 18.35 -29.42 22.98
N PHE A 251 19.48 -28.85 22.57
CA PHE A 251 19.70 -27.90 21.48
C PHE A 251 19.36 -26.40 21.64
N PRO A 252 20.20 -25.55 21.01
CA PRO A 252 20.07 -24.12 20.99
C PRO A 252 18.95 -23.78 20.01
N ILE A 253 17.85 -23.25 20.52
CA ILE A 253 16.88 -22.60 19.65
C ILE A 253 17.62 -21.39 19.08
N SER A 254 17.98 -21.45 17.79
CA SER A 254 18.56 -20.31 17.09
C SER A 254 17.61 -19.14 17.30
N PRO A 255 18.11 -17.95 17.73
CA PRO A 255 17.25 -16.79 17.85
C PRO A 255 16.52 -16.57 16.52
N PRO A 256 15.30 -16.02 16.52
CA PRO A 256 14.51 -15.76 15.32
C PRO A 256 15.09 -14.58 14.53
N TRP A 257 16.38 -14.65 14.19
CA TRP A 257 17.12 -13.65 13.43
C TRP A 257 16.45 -13.39 12.09
N ASP A 258 15.87 -14.40 11.46
CA ASP A 258 15.12 -14.25 10.21
C ASP A 258 13.96 -13.27 10.37
N LEU A 259 13.22 -13.35 11.48
CA LEU A 259 12.12 -12.43 11.79
C LEU A 259 12.65 -11.02 12.04
N VAL A 260 13.75 -10.88 12.78
CA VAL A 260 14.38 -9.58 13.07
C VAL A 260 14.90 -8.92 11.79
N ILE A 261 15.67 -9.65 10.97
CA ILE A 261 16.21 -9.18 9.69
C ILE A 261 15.05 -8.75 8.79
N LEU A 262 14.03 -9.58 8.64
CA LEU A 262 12.89 -9.28 7.78
C LEU A 262 12.05 -8.10 8.30
N THR A 263 11.98 -7.92 9.62
CA THR A 263 11.34 -6.73 10.22
C THR A 263 12.12 -5.46 9.88
N ILE A 264 13.45 -5.49 9.99
CA ILE A 264 14.32 -4.36 9.62
C ILE A 264 14.24 -4.07 8.12
N SER A 265 14.26 -5.11 7.28
CA SER A 265 14.10 -4.96 5.83
C SER A 265 12.77 -4.30 5.48
N ASN A 266 11.65 -4.82 6.00
CA ASN A 266 10.34 -4.22 5.73
C ASN A 266 10.21 -2.80 6.30
N LEU A 267 10.83 -2.52 7.45
CA LEU A 267 10.87 -1.17 8.01
C LEU A 267 11.59 -0.18 7.09
N ALA A 268 12.67 -0.60 6.43
CA ALA A 268 13.39 0.24 5.48
C ALA A 268 12.61 0.50 4.18
N PHE A 269 11.75 -0.45 3.76
CA PHE A 269 10.96 -0.34 2.53
C PHE A 269 9.60 0.37 2.71
N VAL A 270 9.02 0.34 3.91
CA VAL A 270 7.64 0.76 4.13
C VAL A 270 7.56 2.15 4.76
N GLY A 271 6.87 3.08 4.08
CA GLY A 271 6.63 4.43 4.58
C GLY A 271 5.75 4.50 5.85
N THR A 272 5.77 5.67 6.48
CA THR A 272 5.00 6.02 7.70
C THR A 272 3.55 6.29 7.30
N PRO A 273 2.56 5.43 7.67
CA PRO A 273 2.33 5.00 9.06
C PRO A 273 2.54 3.50 9.34
N ALA A 274 2.61 2.64 8.32
CA ALA A 274 2.74 1.20 8.53
C ALA A 274 4.10 0.82 9.15
N GLY A 275 5.14 1.63 8.92
CA GLY A 275 6.44 1.52 9.59
C GLY A 275 6.36 1.46 11.12
N ILE A 276 5.36 2.11 11.75
CA ILE A 276 5.18 2.09 13.21
C ILE A 276 4.90 0.67 13.71
N LEU A 277 4.11 -0.14 12.99
CA LEU A 277 3.80 -1.51 13.40
C LEU A 277 5.05 -2.41 13.37
N TYR A 278 5.92 -2.22 12.37
CA TYR A 278 7.20 -2.91 12.32
C TYR A 278 8.14 -2.46 13.43
N LEU A 279 8.18 -1.15 13.76
CA LEU A 279 8.97 -0.64 14.90
C LEU A 279 8.49 -1.20 16.24
N VAL A 280 7.18 -1.28 16.46
CA VAL A 280 6.62 -1.87 17.69
C VAL A 280 6.95 -3.36 17.76
N SER A 281 6.80 -4.09 16.65
CA SER A 281 7.16 -5.52 16.60
C SER A 281 8.66 -5.74 16.81
N LEU A 282 9.51 -4.92 16.19
CA LEU A 282 10.96 -4.96 16.39
C LEU A 282 11.33 -4.67 17.84
N SER A 283 10.70 -3.66 18.44
CA SER A 283 10.93 -3.31 19.85
C SER A 283 10.52 -4.46 20.78
N ALA A 284 9.38 -5.10 20.51
CA ALA A 284 8.91 -6.25 21.28
C ALA A 284 9.80 -7.50 21.13
N LEU A 285 10.52 -7.64 20.01
CA LEU A 285 11.50 -8.72 19.80
C LEU A 285 12.87 -8.40 20.42
N VAL A 286 13.30 -7.14 20.38
CA VAL A 286 14.66 -6.73 20.79
C VAL A 286 14.77 -6.38 22.28
N LEU A 287 13.75 -5.75 22.88
CA LEU A 287 13.77 -5.37 24.29
C LEU A 287 13.91 -6.54 25.28
N PRO A 288 13.26 -7.71 25.08
CA PRO A 288 13.44 -8.84 25.98
C PRO A 288 14.80 -9.57 25.81
N PHE A 289 15.62 -9.20 24.81
CA PHE A 289 16.91 -9.84 24.55
C PHE A 289 17.83 -9.81 25.79
N PRO A 290 18.47 -10.94 26.18
CA PRO A 290 18.67 -12.19 25.42
C PRO A 290 17.49 -13.17 25.45
N TRP A 291 16.44 -12.90 26.22
CA TRP A 291 15.27 -13.75 26.31
C TRP A 291 14.31 -13.46 25.15
N LEU A 292 13.58 -14.48 24.72
CA LEU A 292 12.53 -14.35 23.72
C LEU A 292 11.20 -14.11 24.43
N PRO A 293 10.29 -13.31 23.83
CA PRO A 293 8.98 -13.08 24.44
C PRO A 293 8.22 -14.40 24.58
N GLU A 294 7.87 -14.75 25.82
CA GLU A 294 7.18 -15.99 26.18
C GLU A 294 5.66 -15.78 26.28
N LEU A 295 4.89 -16.88 26.20
CA LEU A 295 3.44 -16.84 26.42
C LEU A 295 3.12 -16.30 27.82
N GLY A 296 2.32 -15.24 27.88
CA GLY A 296 1.96 -14.56 29.13
C GLY A 296 2.86 -13.38 29.48
N ASP A 297 3.92 -13.13 28.69
CA ASP A 297 4.66 -11.87 28.74
C ASP A 297 3.93 -10.79 27.93
N GLY A 298 3.94 -9.56 28.41
CA GLY A 298 3.33 -8.42 27.72
C GLY A 298 3.95 -8.17 26.34
N PHE A 299 5.22 -8.52 26.14
CA PHE A 299 5.88 -8.43 24.83
C PHE A 299 5.27 -9.39 23.80
N PHE A 300 4.85 -10.60 24.23
CA PHE A 300 4.16 -11.55 23.36
C PHE A 300 2.77 -11.02 22.98
N ASP A 301 2.03 -10.44 23.93
CA ASP A 301 0.73 -9.82 23.67
C ASP A 301 0.85 -8.65 22.69
N ILE A 302 1.91 -7.84 22.80
CA ILE A 302 2.22 -6.77 21.85
C ILE A 302 2.43 -7.35 20.45
N LEU A 303 3.18 -8.44 20.30
CA LEU A 303 3.40 -9.09 19.00
C LEU A 303 2.10 -9.67 18.41
N LEU A 304 1.23 -10.22 19.24
CA LEU A 304 -0.08 -10.72 18.80
C LEU A 304 -0.98 -9.55 18.33
N LEU A 305 -0.95 -8.44 19.06
CA LEU A 305 -1.66 -7.22 18.67
C LEU A 305 -1.11 -6.66 17.36
N THR A 306 0.22 -6.53 17.20
CA THR A 306 0.81 -6.01 15.96
C THR A 306 0.56 -6.95 14.78
N PHE A 307 0.59 -8.27 14.97
CA PHE A 307 0.20 -9.24 13.95
C PHE A 307 -1.24 -9.01 13.46
N THR A 308 -2.18 -8.84 14.40
CA THR A 308 -3.59 -8.56 14.08
C THR A 308 -3.74 -7.24 13.33
N LEU A 309 -3.02 -6.19 13.75
CA LEU A 309 -3.01 -4.90 13.07
C LEU A 309 -2.38 -5.00 11.66
N HIS A 310 -1.34 -5.80 11.47
CA HIS A 310 -0.76 -6.03 10.15
C HIS A 310 -1.75 -6.73 9.20
N ILE A 311 -2.49 -7.75 9.67
CA ILE A 311 -3.58 -8.37 8.89
C ILE A 311 -4.62 -7.31 8.51
N TRP A 312 -4.99 -6.44 9.45
CA TRP A 312 -5.91 -5.35 9.16
C TRP A 312 -5.35 -4.38 8.10
N THR A 313 -4.06 -4.09 8.12
CA THR A 313 -3.43 -3.21 7.11
C THR A 313 -3.44 -3.80 5.71
N LEU A 314 -3.39 -5.12 5.53
CA LEU A 314 -3.53 -5.77 4.22
C LEU A 314 -4.88 -5.47 3.56
N HIS A 315 -5.93 -5.30 4.36
CA HIS A 315 -7.27 -5.00 3.86
C HIS A 315 -7.48 -3.52 3.54
N ARG A 316 -6.63 -2.62 4.05
CA ARG A 316 -6.68 -1.20 3.68
C ARG A 316 -6.08 -1.00 2.29
N PRO A 317 -6.62 -0.07 1.48
CA PRO A 317 -6.05 0.30 0.19
C PRO A 317 -4.80 1.15 0.41
N SER A 318 -3.75 0.51 0.92
CA SER A 318 -2.41 1.06 1.14
C SER A 318 -1.46 0.53 0.07
N PHE A 319 -0.25 1.07 0.00
CA PHE A 319 0.77 0.66 -0.97
C PHE A 319 1.12 -0.84 -0.93
N ILE A 320 0.73 -1.60 0.10
CA ILE A 320 0.98 -3.06 0.20
C ILE A 320 -0.32 -3.85 0.07
N SER A 321 -1.35 -3.28 -0.54
CA SER A 321 -2.64 -3.96 -0.67
C SER A 321 -2.62 -4.97 -1.81
N PRO A 322 -3.07 -6.23 -1.59
CA PRO A 322 -3.21 -7.20 -2.67
C PRO A 322 -4.21 -6.76 -3.75
N LEU A 323 -5.05 -5.76 -3.46
CA LEU A 323 -6.01 -5.17 -4.41
C LEU A 323 -5.31 -4.68 -5.69
N TYR A 324 -4.10 -4.14 -5.60
CA TYR A 324 -3.36 -3.58 -6.73
C TYR A 324 -2.69 -4.63 -7.62
N LEU A 325 -2.78 -5.93 -7.28
CA LEU A 325 -2.37 -7.02 -8.17
C LEU A 325 -3.36 -7.27 -9.31
N THR A 326 -4.61 -6.81 -9.14
CA THR A 326 -5.68 -6.93 -10.14
C THR A 326 -5.71 -5.71 -11.07
N ASP A 327 -6.34 -5.84 -12.23
CA ASP A 327 -6.49 -4.77 -13.22
C ASP A 327 -6.94 -3.46 -12.56
N LEU A 328 -6.28 -2.35 -12.90
CA LEU A 328 -6.53 -1.04 -12.30
C LEU A 328 -8.01 -0.62 -12.41
N SER A 329 -8.63 -0.91 -13.56
CA SER A 329 -10.04 -0.59 -13.84
C SER A 329 -11.02 -1.28 -12.87
N LYS A 330 -10.66 -2.45 -12.32
CA LYS A 330 -11.48 -3.18 -11.34
C LYS A 330 -11.06 -2.84 -9.90
N SER A 331 -9.78 -2.59 -9.66
CA SER A 331 -9.25 -2.35 -8.32
C SER A 331 -9.56 -0.96 -7.78
N VAL A 332 -9.58 0.08 -8.63
CA VAL A 332 -9.89 1.46 -8.21
C VAL A 332 -11.27 1.60 -7.56
N PRO A 333 -12.40 1.16 -8.18
CA PRO A 333 -13.72 1.30 -7.53
C PRO A 333 -13.81 0.48 -6.24
N LEU A 334 -13.16 -0.69 -6.20
CA LEU A 334 -13.11 -1.53 -5.01
C LEU A 334 -12.30 -0.87 -3.89
N ALA A 335 -11.13 -0.31 -4.20
CA ALA A 335 -10.31 0.44 -3.26
C ALA A 335 -11.05 1.66 -2.72
N GLY A 336 -11.76 2.40 -3.58
CA GLY A 336 -12.61 3.52 -3.18
C GLY A 336 -13.75 3.08 -2.25
N PHE A 337 -14.42 1.97 -2.56
CA PHE A 337 -15.47 1.41 -1.70
C PHE A 337 -14.93 0.99 -0.33
N VAL A 338 -13.79 0.30 -0.30
CA VAL A 338 -13.12 -0.15 0.92
C VAL A 338 -12.62 1.05 1.73
N HIS A 339 -12.01 2.04 1.09
CA HIS A 339 -11.54 3.27 1.74
C HIS A 339 -12.69 4.04 2.39
N LYS A 340 -13.79 4.25 1.65
CA LYS A 340 -14.99 4.93 2.15
C LYS A 340 -15.62 4.18 3.31
N SER A 341 -15.69 2.85 3.21
CA SER A 341 -16.22 1.99 4.28
C SER A 341 -15.36 2.10 5.54
N PHE A 342 -14.03 2.03 5.42
CA PHE A 342 -13.13 2.20 6.56
C PHE A 342 -13.24 3.58 7.18
N ASN A 343 -13.21 4.66 6.39
CA ASN A 343 -13.30 6.03 6.93
C ASN A 343 -14.61 6.28 7.67
N GLY A 344 -15.70 5.62 7.29
CA GLY A 344 -16.96 5.66 8.03
C GLY A 344 -16.92 4.86 9.33
N ILE A 345 -16.24 3.70 9.35
CA ILE A 345 -16.16 2.81 10.52
C ILE A 345 -15.24 3.38 11.61
N PHE A 346 -14.13 4.03 11.25
CA PHE A 346 -13.13 4.48 12.23
C PHE A 346 -13.68 5.43 13.32
N PRO A 347 -14.48 6.48 13.00
CA PRO A 347 -15.10 7.32 14.02
C PRO A 347 -16.02 6.54 14.95
N SER A 348 -16.80 5.60 14.41
CA SER A 348 -17.67 4.73 15.21
C SER A 348 -16.84 3.80 16.10
N LEU A 349 -15.77 3.21 15.57
CA LEU A 349 -14.89 2.31 16.31
C LEU A 349 -14.11 3.07 17.39
N PHE A 350 -13.76 4.35 17.18
CA PHE A 350 -13.15 5.18 18.22
C PHE A 350 -14.16 5.53 19.33
N TYR A 351 -15.41 5.83 18.95
CA TYR A 351 -16.48 6.13 19.90
C TYR A 351 -16.91 4.91 20.72
N PHE A 352 -17.10 3.75 20.07
CA PHE A 352 -17.54 2.51 20.71
C PHE A 352 -16.39 1.59 21.16
N GLY A 353 -15.17 1.85 20.73
CA GLY A 353 -13.98 1.02 20.98
C GLY A 353 -13.70 0.79 22.46
N PRO A 354 -13.68 1.83 23.32
CA PRO A 354 -13.49 1.64 24.75
C PRO A 354 -14.57 0.74 25.38
N ALA A 355 -15.84 0.93 25.00
CA ALA A 355 -16.93 0.08 25.48
C ALA A 355 -16.79 -1.37 24.98
N PHE A 356 -16.35 -1.56 23.75
CA PHE A 356 -16.07 -2.88 23.17
C PHE A 356 -14.90 -3.58 23.88
N ILE A 357 -13.81 -2.86 24.18
CA ILE A 357 -12.67 -3.38 24.94
C ILE A 357 -13.11 -3.78 26.34
N ILE A 358 -13.85 -2.91 27.05
CA ILE A 358 -14.40 -3.23 28.38
C ILE A 358 -15.28 -4.48 28.29
N SER A 359 -16.12 -4.60 27.27
CA SER A 359 -16.98 -5.77 27.07
C SER A 359 -16.18 -7.05 26.83
N ILE A 360 -15.12 -7.00 26.02
CA ILE A 360 -14.22 -8.16 25.80
C ILE A 360 -13.49 -8.54 27.08
N VAL A 361 -12.99 -7.56 27.85
CA VAL A 361 -12.30 -7.82 29.12
C VAL A 361 -13.26 -8.44 30.13
N LEU A 362 -14.46 -7.89 30.29
CA LEU A 362 -15.49 -8.45 31.16
C LEU A 362 -15.90 -9.86 30.72
N LEU A 363 -16.00 -10.10 29.40
CA LEU A 363 -16.27 -11.42 28.85
C LEU A 363 -15.13 -12.40 29.14
N SER A 364 -13.88 -11.98 29.01
CA SER A 364 -12.70 -12.79 29.31
C SER A 364 -12.65 -13.19 30.78
N ILE A 365 -12.86 -12.21 31.69
CA ILE A 365 -12.90 -12.46 33.14
C ILE A 365 -14.05 -13.42 33.47
N SER A 366 -15.23 -13.20 32.87
CA SER A 366 -16.38 -14.08 33.10
C SER A 366 -16.18 -15.51 32.58
N LEU A 367 -15.31 -15.73 31.59
CA LEU A 367 -14.96 -17.06 31.08
C LEU A 367 -13.88 -17.74 31.93
N GLU A 368 -12.95 -16.97 32.49
CA GLU A 368 -11.89 -17.47 33.37
C GLU A 368 -12.45 -17.97 34.71
N ASP A 369 -13.52 -17.35 35.22
CA ASP A 369 -14.21 -17.76 36.44
C ASP A 369 -14.76 -19.20 36.38
N ASP A 370 -15.07 -19.74 35.19
CA ASP A 370 -15.52 -21.13 35.03
C ASP A 370 -14.38 -22.15 35.27
N GLU A 371 -13.13 -21.80 34.97
CA GLU A 371 -11.97 -22.62 35.31
C GLU A 371 -11.62 -22.53 36.80
N TYR A 372 -11.82 -21.34 37.39
CA TYR A 372 -11.66 -21.15 38.84
C TYR A 372 -12.74 -21.92 39.63
N LEU A 373 -13.99 -21.91 39.15
CA LEU A 373 -15.07 -22.71 39.73
C LEU A 373 -14.82 -24.22 39.56
N ARG A 374 -14.29 -24.66 38.41
CA ARG A 374 -13.91 -26.07 38.23
C ARG A 374 -12.79 -26.49 39.17
N SER A 375 -11.73 -25.69 39.29
CA SER A 375 -10.59 -26.00 40.17
C SER A 375 -11.00 -25.98 41.65
N ALA A 376 -11.86 -25.06 42.07
CA ALA A 376 -12.47 -25.06 43.41
C ALA A 376 -13.36 -26.29 43.65
N GLN A 377 -14.12 -26.73 42.64
CA GLN A 377 -14.96 -27.92 42.74
C GLN A 377 -14.12 -29.22 42.85
N THR A 378 -13.00 -29.34 42.11
CA THR A 378 -12.07 -30.46 42.28
C THR A 378 -11.42 -30.46 43.66
N PHE A 379 -10.97 -29.31 44.16
CA PHE A 379 -10.35 -29.20 45.49
C PHE A 379 -11.33 -29.58 46.62
N MET A 380 -12.59 -29.11 46.54
CA MET A 380 -13.61 -29.53 47.50
C MET A 380 -13.93 -31.03 47.39
N SER A 381 -13.97 -31.58 46.19
CA SER A 381 -14.22 -33.02 46.01
C SER A 381 -13.09 -33.91 46.57
N SER A 382 -11.83 -33.49 46.47
CA SER A 382 -10.71 -34.22 47.07
C SER A 382 -10.69 -34.09 48.61
N ALA A 383 -10.98 -32.90 49.14
CA ALA A 383 -11.04 -32.70 50.60
C ALA A 383 -12.17 -33.51 51.28
N PHE A 384 -13.31 -33.68 50.59
CA PHE A 384 -14.39 -34.54 51.07
C PHE A 384 -14.09 -36.03 50.93
N ALA A 385 -13.32 -36.44 49.92
CA ALA A 385 -12.90 -37.83 49.77
C ALA A 385 -11.94 -38.28 50.88
N ASP A 386 -11.03 -37.41 51.31
CA ASP A 386 -10.06 -37.74 52.37
C ASP A 386 -10.74 -37.87 53.75
N ASN A 387 -11.73 -37.03 54.06
CA ASN A 387 -12.48 -37.10 55.32
C ASN A 387 -13.45 -38.27 55.43
N ALA A 388 -13.86 -38.88 54.31
CA ALA A 388 -14.73 -40.06 54.32
C ALA A 388 -13.98 -41.36 54.68
N SER A 389 -12.64 -41.35 54.70
CA SER A 389 -11.83 -42.53 55.00
C SER A 389 -11.57 -42.78 56.49
N THR A 390 -11.93 -41.83 57.37
CA THR A 390 -11.52 -41.86 58.79
C THR A 390 -12.63 -42.24 59.77
N HIS A 391 -13.85 -42.55 59.33
CA HIS A 391 -14.91 -43.06 60.21
C HIS A 391 -15.53 -44.34 59.65
N GLY A 392 -14.92 -45.47 60.01
CA GLY A 392 -15.65 -46.72 60.15
C GLY A 392 -16.43 -46.69 61.47
N ASN A 393 -17.75 -46.52 61.41
CA ASN A 393 -18.70 -47.43 62.09
C ASN A 393 -20.16 -47.03 61.82
N GLU A 394 -20.86 -48.00 61.22
CA GLU A 394 -22.24 -48.44 61.45
C GLU A 394 -23.35 -47.39 61.68
N GLY A 395 -24.26 -47.29 60.71
CA GLY A 395 -25.58 -46.69 60.90
C GLY A 395 -26.37 -46.54 59.61
N CYS A 396 -27.20 -47.54 59.29
CA CYS A 396 -28.19 -47.48 58.20
C CYS A 396 -29.13 -46.27 58.35
N PHE A 397 -29.18 -45.37 57.36
CA PHE A 397 -30.36 -44.52 57.10
C PHE A 397 -30.60 -44.35 55.60
N PRO A 398 -31.87 -44.26 55.16
CA PRO A 398 -32.25 -44.47 53.77
C PRO A 398 -32.19 -43.20 52.94
N HIS A 399 -31.91 -43.44 51.66
CA HIS A 399 -32.13 -42.59 50.50
C HIS A 399 -33.27 -41.56 50.66
N HIS A 400 -32.94 -40.28 50.49
CA HIS A 400 -33.86 -39.37 49.81
C HIS A 400 -33.20 -38.66 48.63
N ARG A 401 -33.87 -38.87 47.51
CA ARG A 401 -33.57 -38.49 46.14
C ARG A 401 -33.94 -37.03 45.94
N ILE A 402 -32.99 -36.16 45.65
CA ILE A 402 -33.24 -34.88 44.98
C ILE A 402 -32.22 -34.73 43.84
N ARG A 403 -32.65 -35.18 42.66
CA ARG A 403 -32.14 -34.70 41.37
C ARG A 403 -32.91 -33.43 41.04
N GLY A 404 -32.21 -32.32 40.83
CA GLY A 404 -32.78 -31.07 40.34
C GLY A 404 -31.84 -30.44 39.30
N ALA A 405 -32.14 -30.74 38.03
CA ALA A 405 -31.81 -30.01 36.80
C ALA A 405 -30.81 -28.83 36.86
N ALA A 406 -29.53 -29.09 36.56
CA ALA A 406 -28.61 -28.06 36.05
C ALA A 406 -27.44 -28.64 35.21
N ARG A 407 -27.51 -29.91 34.76
CA ARG A 407 -26.37 -30.63 34.20
C ARG A 407 -26.51 -31.10 32.75
N THR A 408 -27.58 -30.72 32.06
CA THR A 408 -27.92 -31.31 30.74
C THR A 408 -27.81 -30.35 29.55
N PHE A 409 -27.21 -29.17 29.70
CA PHE A 409 -26.98 -28.27 28.55
C PHE A 409 -25.50 -28.05 28.19
N VAL A 410 -24.55 -28.34 29.09
CA VAL A 410 -23.12 -28.05 28.86
C VAL A 410 -22.32 -29.26 28.34
N LEU A 411 -22.87 -30.47 28.35
CA LEU A 411 -22.17 -31.67 27.89
C LEU A 411 -22.26 -31.93 26.36
N ASN A 412 -22.95 -31.08 25.59
CA ASN A 412 -23.13 -31.31 24.16
C ASN A 412 -22.17 -30.52 23.24
N LEU A 413 -21.25 -29.73 23.77
CA LEU A 413 -20.28 -28.97 22.96
C LEU A 413 -18.80 -29.36 23.16
N CYS A 414 -18.48 -30.20 24.14
CA CYS A 414 -17.09 -30.61 24.41
C CYS A 414 -16.67 -31.98 23.83
N ASN A 415 -17.44 -32.55 22.91
CA ASN A 415 -17.12 -33.86 22.31
C ASN A 415 -16.48 -33.73 20.91
N TYR A 416 -15.54 -32.80 20.77
CA TYR A 416 -14.66 -32.70 19.60
C TYR A 416 -13.20 -32.51 20.04
N ARG A 417 -12.65 -33.53 20.71
CA ARG A 417 -11.21 -33.62 20.98
C ARG A 417 -10.69 -34.98 20.50
N SER A 418 -10.09 -34.92 19.32
CA SER A 418 -8.92 -35.68 18.86
C SER A 418 -8.68 -37.06 19.49
N ALA A 419 -9.07 -38.10 18.76
CA ALA A 419 -8.49 -39.42 18.89
C ALA A 419 -7.01 -39.41 18.48
N PRO A 420 -6.07 -39.98 19.26
CA PRO A 420 -4.71 -40.20 18.80
C PRO A 420 -4.68 -41.46 17.92
N LEU A 421 -4.51 -41.26 16.61
CA LEU A 421 -4.12 -42.34 15.69
C LEU A 421 -2.65 -42.65 15.90
N ARG A 422 -2.37 -43.81 16.53
CA ARG A 422 -1.13 -44.55 16.36
C ARG A 422 -1.06 -45.07 14.92
N PRO A 423 0.12 -45.02 14.28
CA PRO A 423 0.50 -46.09 13.36
C PRO A 423 1.84 -46.70 13.75
N ASP A 424 1.78 -47.97 14.15
CA ASP A 424 2.87 -48.94 13.98
C ASP A 424 2.79 -49.48 12.55
N VAL A 425 3.72 -49.12 11.66
CA VAL A 425 4.25 -49.89 10.50
C VAL A 425 5.49 -49.09 10.06
N GLY A 426 6.73 -49.60 10.08
CA GLY A 426 7.23 -50.76 9.36
C GLY A 426 8.02 -50.28 8.13
N HIS A 427 9.29 -50.70 8.05
CA HIS A 427 10.27 -50.40 7.01
C HIS A 427 9.72 -50.27 5.57
N ALA A 428 10.09 -49.19 4.88
CA ALA A 428 10.41 -49.22 3.45
C ALA A 428 11.32 -48.06 3.07
N GLN A 429 12.50 -48.44 2.62
CA GLN A 429 13.58 -47.66 2.05
C GLN A 429 13.33 -47.54 0.54
N GLU A 430 13.28 -46.34 -0.03
CA GLU A 430 13.91 -46.03 -1.34
C GLU A 430 13.84 -44.54 -1.74
N ARG A 431 15.03 -43.96 -1.88
CA ARG A 431 15.53 -43.05 -2.92
C ARG A 431 14.53 -42.22 -3.74
N LEU A 432 14.68 -40.90 -3.61
CA LEU A 432 14.90 -39.88 -4.68
C LEU A 432 15.09 -38.56 -3.92
N GLY A 433 16.26 -37.96 -3.90
CA GLY A 433 16.79 -37.21 -5.04
C GLY A 433 17.15 -35.82 -4.51
N SER A 434 18.42 -35.68 -4.15
CA SER A 434 19.07 -34.48 -3.65
C SER A 434 19.02 -33.31 -4.63
N VAL A 435 19.27 -32.12 -4.05
CA VAL A 435 19.83 -30.88 -4.60
C VAL A 435 18.81 -29.76 -4.51
N TRP A 436 19.06 -28.80 -3.63
CA TRP A 436 18.92 -27.34 -3.80
C TRP A 436 19.50 -26.72 -2.51
N CYS A 437 20.82 -26.86 -2.35
CA CYS A 437 21.62 -25.98 -1.50
C CYS A 437 22.22 -24.92 -2.43
N GLY A 438 21.59 -23.74 -2.47
CA GLY A 438 22.12 -22.56 -3.13
C GLY A 438 22.53 -21.55 -2.07
N HIS A 439 23.85 -21.44 -1.84
CA HIS A 439 24.51 -20.33 -1.17
C HIS A 439 23.91 -18.98 -1.58
N TRP A 440 23.35 -18.22 -0.64
CA TRP A 440 23.21 -16.78 -0.79
C TRP A 440 24.47 -16.13 -0.20
N ALA A 441 25.39 -15.79 -1.10
CA ALA A 441 26.56 -14.99 -0.76
C ALA A 441 26.10 -13.58 -0.42
N LEU A 442 26.40 -13.17 0.82
CA LEU A 442 26.41 -11.79 1.27
C LEU A 442 27.40 -10.99 0.40
N GLY A 443 26.88 -10.14 -0.48
CA GLY A 443 27.63 -9.19 -1.28
C GLY A 443 26.89 -7.86 -1.33
N GLU A 444 27.38 -6.90 -0.55
CA GLU A 444 27.18 -5.45 -0.69
C GLU A 444 25.73 -4.93 -0.73
N VAL A 445 25.08 -4.91 0.43
CA VAL A 445 23.95 -4.01 0.71
C VAL A 445 24.53 -2.65 1.11
N GLY A 446 24.90 -1.83 0.12
CA GLY A 446 25.56 -0.54 0.35
C GLY A 446 25.05 0.64 -0.47
N ILE A 447 24.06 0.50 -1.37
CA ILE A 447 23.77 1.55 -2.37
C ILE A 447 22.28 1.99 -2.47
N CYS A 448 21.31 1.32 -1.85
CA CYS A 448 19.89 1.64 -2.11
C CYS A 448 19.25 2.78 -1.31
N LEU A 449 19.99 3.53 -0.47
CA LEU A 449 19.41 4.59 0.37
C LEU A 449 19.17 5.94 -0.34
N HIS A 450 19.58 6.11 -1.61
CA HIS A 450 19.47 7.41 -2.30
C HIS A 450 18.29 7.56 -3.27
N MET A 451 17.44 6.54 -3.47
CA MET A 451 16.37 6.59 -4.48
C MET A 451 14.94 6.88 -3.96
N PHE A 452 14.74 7.10 -2.66
CA PHE A 452 13.40 7.28 -2.08
C PHE A 452 13.14 8.68 -1.49
N SER A 453 13.65 9.71 -2.16
CA SER A 453 13.18 11.10 -1.99
C SER A 453 12.93 11.74 -3.35
N VAL A 454 11.90 11.27 -4.05
CA VAL A 454 11.13 12.03 -5.05
C VAL A 454 9.67 11.63 -4.92
#